data_AF-A0A7X7YI00-F1
#
_entry.id   AF-A0A7X7YI00-F1
#
_cell.length_a   1.000
_cell.length_b   1.000
_cell.length_c   1.000
_cell.angle_alpha   90.00
_cell.angle_beta   90.00
_cell.angle_gamma   90.00
#
_symmetry.space_group_name_H-M   'P 1'
#
loop_
_entity.id
_entity.type
_entity.pdbx_description
1 polymer ?
#
loop_
_entity_poly.entity_id
_entity_poly.type
_entity_poly.pdbx_seq_one_letter_code
_entity_poly.pdbx_strand_id
1 'polypeptide(L)'
;MEISKNQLDRRTFLVTATQAAAVFTCGGVISCAVPRPLAAGNNGSCAASPSSAQLGDAYGLPPGYVRGDVVSYAYVPIRTYPPKAGLGILPYLMEYYLMKWSGDQPLAAYHTENLRRIDLASQWSTAIMLYAREDEWRDELINLMIRAFHHRQLLVVRCYYNGEKSTVEPYLQFQHILEKLWEHRDREFVSPEGQHATGRQLINNLLACKLGDEGECGLGTVGLERVYGDYDRLIRLRTMDGEQPFRHIKGWYNMLGYAALNYDGCYAATQTDVDRHRRVKLPSNTQAIGVDVYHYWFHPSSPFDPADLSIPREKVRAHSDEWQRIRTKYYPEGVRVEVCTDSQDPKTWTPACWNDTHALMSAIELAGATNAEMWYIGACGQLGPSKGDASTYTTPVETMQSYYDHLKAGPWVALAWWTFGSDRTCHGGLEYYDKTLMHYTRQHPEGEPYSPEMLQFWHDAYLGVKKRMFHDVVYGQFKHLNGSGPPSDP
;
A
#
# COMPACT_ATOMS: atom_id res chain seq x y z
N MET A 1 27.46 14.49 38.92
CA MET A 1 27.51 15.09 37.57
C MET A 1 26.41 14.41 36.78
N GLU A 2 25.31 15.12 36.56
CA GLU A 2 24.02 14.51 36.24
C GLU A 2 23.73 14.51 34.74
N ILE A 3 23.05 13.46 34.27
CA ILE A 3 22.35 13.44 32.99
C ILE A 3 20.86 13.28 33.33
N SER A 4 20.05 14.24 32.91
CA SER A 4 18.64 14.30 33.27
C SER A 4 17.85 13.19 32.57
N LYS A 5 17.07 12.43 33.34
CA LYS A 5 15.99 11.59 32.82
C LYS A 5 14.72 12.42 32.74
N ASN A 6 14.02 12.45 31.61
CA ASN A 6 12.58 12.60 31.67
C ASN A 6 11.79 12.10 30.44
N GLN A 7 10.65 11.49 30.76
CA GLN A 7 9.44 11.29 29.96
C GLN A 7 9.56 10.80 28.51
N LEU A 8 9.34 9.48 28.34
CA LEU A 8 8.66 8.93 27.17
C LEU A 8 7.59 7.93 27.62
N ASP A 9 6.55 8.45 28.27
CA ASP A 9 5.38 7.66 28.67
C ASP A 9 4.40 7.58 27.50
N ARG A 10 4.42 6.46 26.78
CA ARG A 10 3.41 6.09 25.78
C ARG A 10 2.93 4.67 26.04
N ARG A 11 1.78 4.61 26.70
CA ARG A 11 0.90 3.45 26.95
C ARG A 11 1.17 2.25 26.05
N THR A 12 1.57 1.17 26.71
CA THR A 12 1.57 -0.21 26.21
C THR A 12 0.24 -0.56 25.53
N PHE A 13 0.27 -0.91 24.24
CA PHE A 13 -0.73 -1.82 23.69
C PHE A 13 -0.42 -3.21 24.25
N LEU A 14 -1.31 -3.77 25.07
CA LEU A 14 -1.22 -5.15 25.53
C LEU A 14 -2.51 -5.89 25.17
N VAL A 15 -2.38 -6.95 24.37
CA VAL A 15 -3.51 -7.82 24.02
C VAL A 15 -3.71 -8.83 25.15
N THR A 16 -4.73 -8.62 25.98
CA THR A 16 -5.25 -9.65 26.90
C THR A 16 -6.77 -9.54 26.98
N ALA A 17 -7.47 -10.50 26.38
CA ALA A 17 -8.91 -10.62 26.49
C ALA A 17 -9.29 -11.48 27.71
N THR A 18 -10.07 -10.92 28.64
CA THR A 18 -10.87 -11.72 29.59
C THR A 18 -12.10 -10.94 30.08
N GLN A 19 -13.11 -11.67 30.54
CA GLN A 19 -14.48 -11.19 30.78
C GLN A 19 -14.69 -10.57 32.17
N ALA A 20 -15.62 -9.60 32.27
CA ALA A 20 -16.60 -9.47 33.35
C ALA A 20 -17.76 -8.54 32.91
N ALA A 21 -18.94 -8.62 33.53
CA ALA A 21 -20.15 -7.92 33.06
C ALA A 21 -21.07 -7.40 34.19
N ALA A 22 -22.03 -6.54 33.79
CA ALA A 22 -23.14 -5.97 34.58
C ALA A 22 -22.74 -4.88 35.62
N VAL A 23 -23.61 -3.96 36.10
CA VAL A 23 -25.09 -3.83 36.07
C VAL A 23 -25.53 -2.38 35.75
N PHE A 24 -26.82 -2.19 35.40
CA PHE A 24 -27.62 -0.94 35.40
C PHE A 24 -27.38 0.01 36.61
N THR A 25 -27.80 1.29 36.69
CA THR A 25 -29.00 2.03 36.19
C THR A 25 -28.72 3.57 36.33
N CYS A 26 -29.48 4.60 35.88
CA CYS A 26 -30.74 4.77 35.12
C CYS A 26 -30.85 6.24 34.59
N GLY A 27 -31.77 6.50 33.64
CA GLY A 27 -32.61 7.73 33.66
C GLY A 27 -32.28 8.87 32.67
N GLY A 28 -33.32 9.40 31.99
CA GLY A 28 -33.22 10.60 31.14
C GLY A 28 -34.19 10.62 29.94
N VAL A 29 -35.49 10.82 30.17
CA VAL A 29 -36.51 10.89 29.09
C VAL A 29 -36.80 12.35 28.71
N ILE A 30 -36.61 12.71 27.45
CA ILE A 30 -37.30 13.83 26.77
C ILE A 30 -37.75 13.33 25.38
N SER A 31 -38.91 13.82 24.92
CA SER A 31 -39.58 13.42 23.67
C SER A 31 -39.83 14.65 22.78
N CYS A 32 -40.48 14.42 21.62
CA CYS A 32 -40.94 15.40 20.62
C CYS A 32 -39.84 15.99 19.71
N ALA A 33 -40.06 16.22 18.40
CA ALA A 33 -41.23 15.92 17.56
C ALA A 33 -40.84 15.65 16.10
N VAL A 34 -41.76 15.04 15.34
CA VAL A 34 -41.67 14.83 13.88
C VAL A 34 -42.54 15.88 13.15
N PRO A 35 -42.03 16.47 12.06
CA PRO A 35 -42.87 16.82 10.91
C PRO A 35 -42.57 15.92 9.69
N ARG A 36 -43.61 15.61 8.92
CA ARG A 36 -43.52 14.96 7.58
C ARG A 36 -43.77 16.01 6.46
N PRO A 37 -43.63 15.68 5.16
CA PRO A 37 -42.97 16.57 4.22
C PRO A 37 -43.89 17.54 3.47
N LEU A 38 -43.26 18.52 2.82
CA LEU A 38 -43.79 19.21 1.65
C LEU A 38 -42.96 18.85 0.40
N ALA A 39 -43.55 19.02 -0.78
CA ALA A 39 -43.03 18.50 -2.04
C ALA A 39 -43.02 19.58 -3.14
N ALA A 40 -42.55 19.16 -4.32
CA ALA A 40 -42.59 19.84 -5.62
C ALA A 40 -41.58 20.97 -5.88
N GLY A 41 -40.71 20.72 -6.87
CA GLY A 41 -40.49 21.66 -7.96
C GLY A 41 -39.24 22.53 -7.92
N ASN A 42 -38.23 22.15 -8.71
CA ASN A 42 -37.83 23.01 -9.82
C ASN A 42 -37.09 22.26 -10.94
N ASN A 43 -37.28 22.70 -12.18
CA ASN A 43 -36.52 22.21 -13.33
C ASN A 43 -35.21 22.99 -13.44
N GLY A 44 -34.07 22.29 -13.43
CA GLY A 44 -32.74 22.90 -13.42
C GLY A 44 -31.82 22.29 -14.47
N SER A 45 -31.93 22.78 -15.72
CA SER A 45 -31.05 22.52 -16.87
C SER A 45 -29.67 21.94 -16.54
N CYS A 46 -29.49 20.63 -16.76
CA CYS A 46 -28.17 20.01 -16.72
C CYS A 46 -27.31 20.52 -17.90
N ALA A 47 -26.48 21.53 -17.65
CA ALA A 47 -25.45 21.92 -18.59
C ALA A 47 -24.51 20.73 -18.82
N ALA A 48 -24.32 20.34 -20.08
CA ALA A 48 -23.45 19.22 -20.42
C ALA A 48 -22.02 19.52 -20.00
N SER A 49 -21.38 18.58 -19.28
CA SER A 49 -19.94 18.62 -19.03
C SER A 49 -19.21 18.78 -20.38
N PRO A 50 -18.18 19.65 -20.47
CA PRO A 50 -17.39 19.73 -21.70
C PRO A 50 -16.81 18.34 -21.99
N SER A 51 -17.05 17.85 -23.21
CA SER A 51 -16.53 16.56 -23.64
C SER A 51 -15.01 16.55 -23.53
N SER A 52 -14.43 15.37 -23.31
CA SER A 52 -12.98 15.17 -23.29
C SER A 52 -12.38 15.54 -24.65
N ALA A 53 -11.95 16.79 -24.78
CA ALA A 53 -11.39 17.33 -26.01
C ALA A 53 -10.15 16.53 -26.42
N GLN A 54 -10.10 16.11 -27.68
CA GLN A 54 -9.03 15.29 -28.24
C GLN A 54 -7.76 16.13 -28.43
N LEU A 55 -7.09 16.46 -27.33
CA LEU A 55 -5.88 17.30 -27.31
C LEU A 55 -4.61 16.49 -27.62
N GLY A 56 -4.48 16.12 -28.90
CA GLY A 56 -3.18 16.05 -29.57
C GLY A 56 -2.29 14.84 -29.31
N ASP A 57 -2.64 13.69 -29.89
CA ASP A 57 -1.66 12.66 -30.29
C ASP A 57 -0.96 12.99 -31.63
N ALA A 58 -0.85 14.28 -31.96
CA ALA A 58 -0.20 14.79 -33.18
C ALA A 58 1.34 14.73 -33.14
N TYR A 59 1.92 14.44 -31.98
CA TYR A 59 3.34 14.20 -31.78
C TYR A 59 3.52 12.93 -30.95
N GLY A 60 4.21 11.93 -31.50
CA GLY A 60 4.57 10.72 -30.77
C GLY A 60 5.47 11.04 -29.58
N LEU A 61 5.25 10.36 -28.46
CA LEU A 61 6.10 10.51 -27.28
C LEU A 61 7.53 9.98 -27.56
N PRO A 62 8.56 10.50 -26.86
CA PRO A 62 9.88 9.90 -26.88
C PRO A 62 9.85 8.43 -26.40
N PRO A 63 10.76 7.56 -26.87
CA PRO A 63 10.77 6.14 -26.49
C PRO A 63 10.75 5.93 -24.97
N GLY A 64 9.89 5.01 -24.51
CA GLY A 64 9.73 4.65 -23.10
C GLY A 64 8.91 5.63 -22.25
N TYR A 65 8.49 6.79 -22.79
CA TYR A 65 7.51 7.67 -22.17
C TYR A 65 6.07 7.23 -22.44
N VAL A 66 5.19 7.46 -21.48
CA VAL A 66 3.77 7.06 -21.52
C VAL A 66 2.87 8.23 -21.09
N ARG A 67 1.64 8.29 -21.62
CA ARG A 67 0.65 9.32 -21.30
C ARG A 67 -0.43 8.76 -20.36
N GLY A 68 -0.66 9.45 -19.25
CA GLY A 68 -1.85 9.29 -18.40
C GLY A 68 -2.35 10.66 -17.97
N ASP A 69 -2.57 10.84 -16.66
CA ASP A 69 -2.86 12.14 -16.04
C ASP A 69 -1.67 13.11 -16.16
N VAL A 70 -0.46 12.56 -16.36
CA VAL A 70 0.79 13.25 -16.71
C VAL A 70 1.57 12.44 -17.76
N VAL A 71 2.60 13.01 -18.38
CA VAL A 71 3.53 12.27 -19.27
C VAL A 71 4.78 11.89 -18.47
N SER A 72 4.95 10.58 -18.20
CA SER A 72 6.01 10.01 -17.36
C SER A 72 6.92 9.07 -18.14
N TYR A 73 8.14 8.83 -17.65
CA TYR A 73 9.06 7.82 -18.19
C TYR A 73 8.94 6.54 -17.36
N ALA A 74 7.97 5.70 -17.71
CA ALA A 74 7.58 4.55 -16.90
C ALA A 74 7.06 3.39 -17.75
N TYR A 75 7.07 2.18 -17.20
CA TYR A 75 6.43 1.02 -17.83
C TYR A 75 4.90 1.11 -17.89
N VAL A 76 4.28 1.86 -16.97
CA VAL A 76 2.82 2.01 -16.84
C VAL A 76 2.47 3.49 -16.62
N PRO A 77 1.33 3.98 -17.12
CA PRO A 77 0.97 5.39 -17.01
C PRO A 77 0.48 5.71 -15.59
N ILE A 78 0.87 6.88 -15.06
CA ILE A 78 0.18 7.46 -13.91
C ILE A 78 -1.18 7.91 -14.39
N ARG A 79 -2.23 7.21 -13.96
CA ARG A 79 -3.63 7.55 -14.27
C ARG A 79 -4.50 7.31 -13.06
N THR A 80 -5.58 8.09 -12.93
CA THR A 80 -6.64 7.86 -11.93
C THR A 80 -7.63 6.81 -12.45
N TYR A 81 -7.77 5.70 -11.73
CA TYR A 81 -8.69 4.61 -12.06
C TYR A 81 -9.78 4.46 -10.97
N PRO A 82 -10.96 5.09 -11.13
CA PRO A 82 -12.14 4.78 -10.31
C PRO A 82 -12.43 3.28 -10.26
N PRO A 83 -13.05 2.72 -9.20
CA PRO A 83 -13.21 1.27 -9.05
C PRO A 83 -13.82 0.56 -10.26
N LYS A 84 -14.87 1.12 -10.87
CA LYS A 84 -15.52 0.55 -12.07
C LYS A 84 -14.65 0.58 -13.33
N ALA A 85 -13.61 1.42 -13.36
CA ALA A 85 -12.68 1.59 -14.47
C ALA A 85 -11.32 0.90 -14.23
N GLY A 86 -11.00 0.52 -12.99
CA GLY A 86 -9.79 -0.26 -12.63
C GLY A 86 -9.96 -1.78 -12.71
N LEU A 87 -11.16 -2.28 -13.06
CA LEU A 87 -11.45 -3.71 -13.17
C LEU A 87 -10.48 -4.41 -14.15
N GLY A 88 -9.65 -5.30 -13.63
CA GLY A 88 -8.66 -6.06 -14.41
C GLY A 88 -7.34 -5.32 -14.69
N ILE A 89 -7.09 -4.18 -14.02
CA ILE A 89 -5.96 -3.28 -14.32
C ILE A 89 -5.12 -3.05 -13.05
N LEU A 90 -4.02 -3.80 -12.92
CA LEU A 90 -3.11 -3.78 -11.77
C LEU A 90 -1.71 -3.24 -12.16
N PRO A 91 -1.58 -1.95 -12.54
CA PRO A 91 -0.34 -1.36 -13.07
C PRO A 91 0.80 -1.26 -12.06
N TYR A 92 0.51 -0.96 -10.78
CA TYR A 92 1.53 -0.51 -9.84
C TYR A 92 2.00 -1.67 -8.93
N LEU A 93 2.93 -2.48 -9.44
CA LEU A 93 3.70 -3.45 -8.66
C LEU A 93 4.81 -2.72 -7.90
N MET A 94 4.72 -2.68 -6.58
CA MET A 94 5.56 -1.84 -5.72
C MET A 94 6.29 -2.66 -4.66
N GLU A 95 7.58 -2.40 -4.45
CA GLU A 95 8.29 -2.87 -3.25
C GLU A 95 8.16 -1.83 -2.12
N TYR A 96 7.72 -2.31 -0.96
CA TYR A 96 7.38 -1.52 0.22
C TYR A 96 8.32 -1.90 1.36
N TYR A 97 8.98 -0.89 1.95
CA TYR A 97 10.09 -1.02 2.91
C TYR A 97 11.40 -1.60 2.36
N LEU A 98 11.72 -1.23 1.11
CA LEU A 98 12.92 -1.70 0.44
C LEU A 98 14.22 -1.01 0.93
N MET A 99 14.24 0.33 1.08
CA MET A 99 15.47 1.08 1.39
C MET A 99 16.19 0.61 2.66
N LYS A 100 17.52 0.53 2.60
CA LYS A 100 18.39 0.31 3.77
C LYS A 100 18.61 1.63 4.53
N TRP A 101 18.20 1.61 5.79
CA TRP A 101 18.65 2.52 6.84
C TRP A 101 18.43 1.82 8.19
N SER A 102 19.37 1.96 9.15
CA SER A 102 19.27 1.29 10.46
C SER A 102 19.37 2.22 11.68
N GLY A 103 19.38 3.53 11.47
CA GLY A 103 19.39 4.54 12.55
C GLY A 103 20.79 4.92 13.06
N ASP A 104 21.82 4.19 12.65
CA ASP A 104 23.20 4.33 13.10
C ASP A 104 24.04 5.32 12.28
N GLN A 105 23.67 5.62 11.04
CA GLN A 105 24.36 6.57 10.14
C GLN A 105 23.34 7.40 9.30
N PRO A 106 23.75 8.54 8.70
CA PRO A 106 22.95 9.26 7.70
C PRO A 106 22.62 8.39 6.47
N LEU A 107 21.53 8.69 5.76
CA LEU A 107 21.06 7.84 4.65
C LEU A 107 22.13 7.59 3.56
N ALA A 108 22.92 8.61 3.22
CA ALA A 108 23.98 8.52 2.21
C ALA A 108 25.09 7.51 2.55
N ALA A 109 25.24 7.10 3.82
CA ALA A 109 26.15 6.01 4.19
C ALA A 109 25.72 4.64 3.65
N TYR A 110 24.44 4.49 3.28
CA TYR A 110 23.87 3.28 2.67
C TYR A 110 23.61 3.43 1.16
N HIS A 111 24.11 4.50 0.52
CA HIS A 111 23.84 4.85 -0.88
C HIS A 111 23.99 3.64 -1.83
N THR A 112 25.15 2.99 -1.83
CA THR A 112 25.43 1.80 -2.68
C THR A 112 24.45 0.64 -2.46
N GLU A 113 24.01 0.41 -1.23
CA GLU A 113 23.02 -0.65 -0.91
C GLU A 113 21.61 -0.23 -1.33
N ASN A 114 21.26 1.05 -1.23
CA ASN A 114 20.00 1.58 -1.75
C ASN A 114 19.96 1.49 -3.28
N LEU A 115 21.03 1.86 -3.99
CA LEU A 115 21.17 1.65 -5.44
C LEU A 115 21.02 0.17 -5.81
N ARG A 116 21.75 -0.73 -5.13
CA ARG A 116 21.63 -2.19 -5.35
C ARG A 116 20.18 -2.64 -5.25
N ARG A 117 19.47 -2.25 -4.19
CA ARG A 117 18.08 -2.67 -3.98
C ARG A 117 17.13 -2.12 -5.06
N ILE A 118 17.32 -0.88 -5.51
CA ILE A 118 16.57 -0.33 -6.66
C ILE A 118 16.83 -1.17 -7.92
N ASP A 119 18.09 -1.54 -8.19
CA ASP A 119 18.49 -2.38 -9.34
C ASP A 119 17.96 -3.83 -9.26
N LEU A 120 17.68 -4.33 -8.07
CA LEU A 120 16.99 -5.60 -7.88
C LEU A 120 15.49 -5.45 -8.16
N ALA A 121 14.85 -4.48 -7.50
CA ALA A 121 13.41 -4.22 -7.66
C ALA A 121 13.02 -3.90 -9.10
N SER A 122 13.86 -3.21 -9.88
CA SER A 122 13.55 -2.86 -11.28
C SER A 122 13.38 -4.05 -12.22
N GLN A 123 13.88 -5.24 -11.84
CA GLN A 123 13.66 -6.47 -12.59
C GLN A 123 12.21 -7.01 -12.51
N TRP A 124 11.41 -6.52 -11.56
CA TRP A 124 10.06 -7.04 -11.31
C TRP A 124 9.03 -6.03 -10.77
N SER A 125 9.37 -4.73 -10.65
CA SER A 125 8.52 -3.72 -10.01
C SER A 125 8.35 -2.49 -10.90
N THR A 126 7.10 -2.08 -11.14
CA THR A 126 6.76 -0.87 -11.90
C THR A 126 6.76 0.39 -11.03
N ALA A 127 6.78 0.26 -9.71
CA ALA A 127 6.87 1.34 -8.74
C ALA A 127 7.81 0.98 -7.56
N ILE A 128 8.23 1.99 -6.79
CA ILE A 128 9.12 1.83 -5.64
C ILE A 128 8.84 2.89 -4.55
N MET A 129 8.91 2.48 -3.28
CA MET A 129 8.78 3.41 -2.15
C MET A 129 10.12 3.97 -1.66
N LEU A 130 10.18 5.30 -1.49
CA LEU A 130 11.28 6.03 -0.86
C LEU A 130 10.82 6.77 0.43
N TYR A 131 11.76 7.12 1.32
CA TYR A 131 11.45 7.60 2.69
C TYR A 131 11.90 9.04 2.96
N ALA A 132 10.99 10.00 2.81
CA ALA A 132 11.18 11.39 3.25
C ALA A 132 10.91 11.52 4.77
N ARG A 133 11.82 10.97 5.59
CA ARG A 133 11.78 11.09 7.06
C ARG A 133 12.46 12.36 7.56
N GLU A 134 13.75 12.49 7.24
CA GLU A 134 14.60 13.60 7.69
C GLU A 134 14.90 14.55 6.53
N ASP A 135 14.94 15.85 6.80
CA ASP A 135 15.12 16.87 5.75
C ASP A 135 16.53 16.84 5.12
N GLU A 136 17.53 16.51 5.93
CA GLU A 136 18.91 16.24 5.51
C GLU A 136 19.04 15.15 4.42
N TRP A 137 18.04 14.28 4.27
CA TRP A 137 18.05 13.22 3.26
C TRP A 137 17.53 13.69 1.90
N ARG A 138 16.97 14.91 1.77
CA ARG A 138 16.37 15.45 0.53
C ARG A 138 17.25 15.23 -0.71
N ASP A 139 18.53 15.54 -0.60
CA ASP A 139 19.46 15.50 -1.72
C ASP A 139 19.83 14.05 -2.10
N GLU A 140 19.97 13.16 -1.13
CA GLU A 140 20.18 11.71 -1.35
C GLU A 140 18.92 11.03 -1.91
N LEU A 141 17.74 11.40 -1.42
CA LEU A 141 16.47 10.91 -1.96
C LEU A 141 16.32 11.29 -3.44
N ILE A 142 16.78 12.48 -3.86
CA ILE A 142 16.80 12.86 -5.28
C ILE A 142 17.75 11.97 -6.09
N ASN A 143 18.93 11.60 -5.57
CA ASN A 143 19.81 10.62 -6.24
C ASN A 143 19.10 9.27 -6.46
N LEU A 144 18.42 8.76 -5.42
CA LEU A 144 17.67 7.51 -5.49
C LEU A 144 16.46 7.59 -6.42
N MET A 145 15.79 8.76 -6.50
CA MET A 145 14.74 9.05 -7.48
C MET A 145 15.27 9.03 -8.93
N ILE A 146 16.48 9.55 -9.18
CA ILE A 146 17.14 9.46 -10.50
C ILE A 146 17.41 7.99 -10.86
N ARG A 147 17.91 7.18 -9.93
CA ARG A 147 18.18 5.75 -10.18
C ARG A 147 16.90 5.00 -10.60
N ALA A 148 15.82 5.18 -9.83
CA ALA A 148 14.53 4.57 -10.11
C ALA A 148 13.87 5.11 -11.40
N PHE A 149 14.05 6.40 -11.73
CA PHE A 149 13.62 6.99 -13.00
C PHE A 149 14.30 6.32 -14.20
N HIS A 150 15.63 6.11 -14.16
CA HIS A 150 16.35 5.43 -15.23
C HIS A 150 15.85 3.99 -15.46
N HIS A 151 15.41 3.33 -14.40
CA HIS A 151 14.76 2.02 -14.43
C HIS A 151 13.27 2.03 -14.85
N ARG A 152 12.73 3.17 -15.30
CA ARG A 152 11.29 3.35 -15.67
C ARG A 152 10.32 3.00 -14.53
N GLN A 153 10.74 3.18 -13.28
CA GLN A 153 9.89 2.99 -12.11
C GLN A 153 9.14 4.27 -11.72
N LEU A 154 7.92 4.10 -11.26
CA LEU A 154 7.14 5.15 -10.61
C LEU A 154 7.55 5.33 -9.15
N LEU A 155 7.52 6.57 -8.68
CA LEU A 155 8.05 6.97 -7.38
C LEU A 155 6.90 7.16 -6.39
N VAL A 156 6.96 6.49 -5.24
CA VAL A 156 6.06 6.72 -4.10
C VAL A 156 6.88 7.21 -2.91
N VAL A 157 6.55 8.37 -2.37
CA VAL A 157 7.28 8.93 -1.21
C VAL A 157 6.47 8.68 0.05
N ARG A 158 7.05 8.09 1.09
CA ARG A 158 6.45 8.12 2.43
C ARG A 158 6.83 9.42 3.13
N CYS A 159 5.82 10.18 3.54
CA CYS A 159 5.96 11.33 4.43
C CYS A 159 4.68 11.44 5.29
N TYR A 160 4.76 11.12 6.59
CA TYR A 160 3.58 10.95 7.45
C TYR A 160 3.06 12.27 8.04
N TYR A 161 1.75 12.32 8.28
CA TYR A 161 1.06 13.46 8.89
C TYR A 161 1.30 13.53 10.41
N ASN A 162 2.29 14.31 10.83
CA ASN A 162 2.69 14.43 12.25
C ASN A 162 1.79 15.36 13.11
N GLY A 163 0.56 15.63 12.69
CA GLY A 163 -0.22 16.83 13.06
C GLY A 163 -0.74 16.96 14.49
N GLU A 164 -0.55 15.98 15.38
CA GLU A 164 -0.92 16.08 16.80
C GLU A 164 0.26 16.37 17.74
N LYS A 165 1.49 16.06 17.33
CA LYS A 165 2.65 15.91 18.23
C LYS A 165 3.90 16.64 17.73
N SER A 166 3.71 17.51 16.74
CA SER A 166 4.75 18.26 16.02
C SER A 166 4.45 19.74 16.04
N THR A 167 5.45 20.57 16.33
CA THR A 167 5.44 22.03 16.05
C THR A 167 5.86 22.34 14.61
N VAL A 168 6.32 21.34 13.86
CA VAL A 168 6.71 21.41 12.44
C VAL A 168 5.50 21.15 11.55
N GLU A 169 5.39 21.91 10.45
CA GLU A 169 4.31 21.81 9.45
C GLU A 169 4.21 20.40 8.83
N PRO A 170 2.99 19.89 8.51
CA PRO A 170 2.83 18.61 7.82
C PRO A 170 3.60 18.53 6.50
N TYR A 171 4.12 17.35 6.21
CA TYR A 171 4.80 17.00 4.96
C TYR A 171 6.04 17.84 4.58
N LEU A 172 6.61 18.62 5.50
CA LEU A 172 7.68 19.60 5.21
C LEU A 172 8.85 19.02 4.40
N GLN A 173 9.34 17.83 4.75
CA GLN A 173 10.42 17.14 4.03
C GLN A 173 10.05 16.86 2.58
N PHE A 174 8.79 16.50 2.29
CA PHE A 174 8.31 16.29 0.92
C PHE A 174 8.04 17.62 0.20
N GLN A 175 7.61 18.67 0.91
CA GLN A 175 7.55 20.03 0.36
C GLN A 175 8.93 20.48 -0.14
N HIS A 176 9.98 20.38 0.68
CA HIS A 176 11.35 20.75 0.31
C HIS A 176 11.93 19.92 -0.85
N ILE A 177 11.59 18.63 -0.97
CA ILE A 177 11.92 17.80 -2.15
C ILE A 177 11.26 18.39 -3.39
N LEU A 178 9.94 18.58 -3.36
CA LEU A 178 9.16 19.08 -4.50
C LEU A 178 9.54 20.50 -4.92
N GLU A 179 9.87 21.37 -3.97
CA GLU A 179 10.38 22.72 -4.22
C GLU A 179 11.71 22.68 -4.96
N LYS A 180 12.70 21.93 -4.45
CA LYS A 180 14.01 21.81 -5.12
C LYS A 180 13.88 21.22 -6.53
N LEU A 181 13.01 20.23 -6.72
CA LEU A 181 12.68 19.68 -8.03
C LEU A 181 12.00 20.73 -8.94
N TRP A 182 11.14 21.60 -8.41
CA TRP A 182 10.47 22.63 -9.20
C TRP A 182 11.38 23.81 -9.58
N GLU A 183 12.30 24.21 -8.70
CA GLU A 183 13.37 25.17 -9.02
C GLU A 183 14.26 24.68 -10.17
N HIS A 184 14.48 23.37 -10.24
CA HIS A 184 15.32 22.68 -11.22
C HIS A 184 14.49 21.94 -12.27
N ARG A 185 13.22 22.32 -12.47
CA ARG A 185 12.28 21.62 -13.35
C ARG A 185 12.81 21.38 -14.77
N ASP A 186 13.47 22.39 -15.32
CA ASP A 186 14.02 22.42 -16.68
C ASP A 186 15.57 22.44 -16.66
N ARG A 187 16.18 21.92 -15.59
CA ARG A 187 17.63 21.70 -15.42
C ARG A 187 17.87 20.24 -15.05
N GLU A 188 19.01 19.67 -15.46
CA GLU A 188 19.39 18.32 -15.05
C GLU A 188 19.94 18.30 -13.63
N PHE A 189 19.46 17.35 -12.82
CA PHE A 189 20.24 16.77 -11.74
C PHE A 189 21.13 15.67 -12.31
N VAL A 190 22.31 15.50 -11.73
CA VAL A 190 23.26 14.43 -12.06
C VAL A 190 23.56 13.68 -10.77
N SER A 191 23.27 12.37 -10.73
CA SER A 191 23.59 11.51 -9.57
C SER A 191 25.10 11.19 -9.50
N PRO A 192 25.61 10.64 -8.38
CA PRO A 192 27.02 10.24 -8.28
C PRO A 192 27.46 9.21 -9.34
N GLU A 193 26.51 8.43 -9.89
CA GLU A 193 26.71 7.44 -10.96
C GLU A 193 26.84 8.09 -12.35
N GLY A 194 26.65 9.40 -12.46
CA GLY A 194 26.52 10.10 -13.74
C GLY A 194 25.18 9.86 -14.44
N GLN A 195 24.09 9.61 -13.69
CA GLN A 195 22.75 9.50 -14.25
C GLN A 195 22.02 10.83 -14.22
N HIS A 196 21.33 11.17 -15.32
CA HIS A 196 20.72 12.47 -15.54
C HIS A 196 19.19 12.40 -15.49
N ALA A 197 18.53 13.34 -14.79
CA ALA A 197 17.10 13.59 -14.93
C ALA A 197 16.77 15.05 -14.57
N THR A 198 15.78 15.66 -15.21
CA THR A 198 15.31 17.00 -14.82
C THR A 198 14.33 16.94 -13.66
N GLY A 199 14.19 18.04 -12.93
CA GLY A 199 13.19 18.12 -11.86
C GLY A 199 11.77 17.83 -12.32
N ARG A 200 11.40 18.26 -13.54
CA ARG A 200 10.09 18.00 -14.16
C ARG A 200 9.91 16.51 -14.50
N GLN A 201 10.96 15.84 -14.96
CA GLN A 201 10.93 14.38 -15.21
C GLN A 201 10.69 13.59 -13.91
N LEU A 202 11.35 13.97 -12.82
CA LEU A 202 11.18 13.33 -11.51
C LEU A 202 9.80 13.62 -10.90
N ILE A 203 9.29 14.85 -11.01
CA ILE A 203 7.93 15.22 -10.61
C ILE A 203 6.89 14.41 -11.41
N ASN A 204 7.06 14.28 -12.72
CA ASN A 204 6.14 13.52 -13.57
C ASN A 204 6.17 12.00 -13.29
N ASN A 205 7.21 11.46 -12.65
CA ASN A 205 7.27 10.07 -12.23
C ASN A 205 6.74 9.81 -10.80
N LEU A 206 6.37 10.86 -10.02
CA LEU A 206 5.76 10.70 -8.70
C LEU A 206 4.29 10.28 -8.80
N LEU A 207 4.00 9.06 -8.35
CA LEU A 207 2.65 8.47 -8.32
C LEU A 207 1.86 8.90 -7.07
N ALA A 208 2.47 8.86 -5.89
CA ALA A 208 1.77 9.11 -4.63
C ALA A 208 2.69 9.53 -3.47
N CYS A 209 2.07 10.08 -2.42
CA CYS A 209 2.65 10.26 -1.10
C CYS A 209 1.91 9.38 -0.07
N LYS A 210 2.60 8.51 0.67
CA LYS A 210 1.99 7.75 1.78
C LYS A 210 1.93 8.64 3.03
N LEU A 211 0.70 8.98 3.44
CA LEU A 211 0.36 10.01 4.42
C LEU A 211 0.27 9.51 5.88
N GLY A 212 0.14 8.20 6.10
CA GLY A 212 -0.08 7.61 7.42
C GLY A 212 0.06 6.08 7.43
N ASP A 213 -0.38 5.44 8.52
CA ASP A 213 -0.31 3.99 8.72
C ASP A 213 -1.59 3.39 9.33
N GLU A 214 -1.67 2.06 9.32
CA GLU A 214 -2.85 1.25 9.65
C GLU A 214 -3.53 1.60 10.99
N GLY A 215 -2.75 2.02 12.01
CA GLY A 215 -3.24 2.28 13.37
C GLY A 215 -3.89 3.64 13.58
N GLU A 216 -3.88 4.53 12.58
CA GLU A 216 -4.36 5.91 12.70
C GLU A 216 -5.90 6.04 12.62
N CYS A 217 -6.64 4.92 12.75
CA CYS A 217 -8.09 4.88 12.93
C CYS A 217 -8.59 5.82 14.06
N GLY A 218 -7.74 6.07 15.07
CA GLY A 218 -8.00 7.01 16.17
C GLY A 218 -8.22 8.46 15.73
N LEU A 219 -7.82 8.84 14.51
CA LEU A 219 -8.12 10.15 13.92
C LEU A 219 -9.62 10.34 13.59
N GLY A 220 -10.36 9.24 13.35
CA GLY A 220 -11.76 9.28 12.90
C GLY A 220 -11.97 9.97 11.54
N THR A 221 -13.22 10.09 11.10
CA THR A 221 -13.55 10.68 9.79
C THR A 221 -13.02 12.11 9.65
N VAL A 222 -13.23 12.95 10.66
CA VAL A 222 -12.81 14.36 10.66
C VAL A 222 -11.28 14.51 10.64
N GLY A 223 -10.55 13.61 11.32
CA GLY A 223 -9.09 13.61 11.28
C GLY A 223 -8.57 13.18 9.91
N LEU A 224 -9.14 12.14 9.29
CA LEU A 224 -8.79 11.75 7.91
C LEU A 224 -9.14 12.84 6.88
N GLU A 225 -10.30 13.50 7.01
CA GLU A 225 -10.69 14.66 6.19
C GLU A 225 -9.65 15.78 6.29
N ARG A 226 -9.16 16.06 7.51
CA ARG A 226 -8.09 17.05 7.74
C ARG A 226 -6.75 16.62 7.12
N VAL A 227 -6.35 15.35 7.25
CA VAL A 227 -5.12 14.82 6.62
C VAL A 227 -5.13 15.06 5.11
N TYR A 228 -6.20 14.61 4.43
CA TYR A 228 -6.33 14.79 2.98
C TYR A 228 -6.49 16.26 2.58
N GLY A 229 -7.17 17.08 3.39
CA GLY A 229 -7.32 18.51 3.16
C GLY A 229 -5.99 19.28 3.27
N ASP A 230 -5.16 18.96 4.28
CA ASP A 230 -3.82 19.53 4.41
C ASP A 230 -2.88 19.03 3.30
N TYR A 231 -2.97 17.76 2.89
CA TYR A 231 -2.20 17.24 1.75
C TYR A 231 -2.57 17.93 0.43
N ASP A 232 -3.87 18.09 0.16
CA ASP A 232 -4.36 18.82 -1.01
C ASP A 232 -3.86 20.27 -1.00
N ARG A 233 -3.92 20.95 0.14
CA ARG A 233 -3.49 22.34 0.32
C ARG A 233 -1.99 22.55 0.18
N LEU A 234 -1.17 21.68 0.76
CA LEU A 234 0.29 21.82 0.86
C LEU A 234 1.05 21.18 -0.31
N ILE A 235 0.48 20.14 -0.91
CA ILE A 235 1.13 19.36 -1.97
C ILE A 235 0.31 19.44 -3.26
N ARG A 236 -0.79 18.69 -3.35
CA ARG A 236 -1.39 18.32 -4.64
C ARG A 236 -1.98 19.49 -5.41
N LEU A 237 -2.59 20.45 -4.72
CA LEU A 237 -3.21 21.64 -5.30
C LEU A 237 -2.38 22.93 -5.05
N ARG A 238 -1.18 22.81 -4.48
CA ARG A 238 -0.28 23.94 -4.24
C ARG A 238 0.14 24.56 -5.57
N THR A 239 0.00 25.89 -5.67
CA THR A 239 0.40 26.65 -6.85
C THR A 239 1.87 27.05 -6.75
N MET A 240 2.64 26.80 -7.81
CA MET A 240 4.04 27.19 -7.97
C MET A 240 4.23 27.86 -9.33
N ASP A 241 4.78 29.08 -9.38
CA ASP A 241 4.93 29.90 -10.60
C ASP A 241 3.64 30.11 -11.44
N GLY A 242 2.47 29.91 -10.83
CA GLY A 242 1.16 29.96 -11.49
C GLY A 242 0.62 28.61 -11.98
N GLU A 243 1.43 27.55 -11.96
CA GLU A 243 1.05 26.17 -12.29
C GLU A 243 0.66 25.37 -11.03
N GLN A 244 -0.03 24.22 -11.22
CA GLN A 244 -0.22 23.19 -10.17
C GLN A 244 0.56 21.91 -10.54
N PRO A 245 1.90 21.92 -10.42
CA PRO A 245 2.76 20.86 -11.00
C PRO A 245 2.67 19.51 -10.29
N PHE A 246 2.01 19.43 -9.12
CA PHE A 246 1.93 18.24 -8.27
C PHE A 246 0.55 17.56 -8.32
N ARG A 247 -0.34 18.00 -9.22
CA ARG A 247 -1.78 17.68 -9.23
C ARG A 247 -2.11 16.19 -9.44
N HIS A 248 -1.22 15.45 -10.11
CA HIS A 248 -1.32 14.00 -10.34
C HIS A 248 -0.83 13.14 -9.16
N ILE A 249 -0.07 13.72 -8.22
CA ILE A 249 0.48 12.97 -7.09
C ILE A 249 -0.65 12.71 -6.08
N LYS A 250 -0.94 11.43 -5.83
CA LYS A 250 -2.08 10.99 -5.01
C LYS A 250 -1.72 10.97 -3.52
N GLY A 251 -2.65 11.40 -2.66
CA GLY A 251 -2.59 11.09 -1.25
C GLY A 251 -2.93 9.62 -1.02
N TRP A 252 -2.00 8.85 -0.44
CA TRP A 252 -2.22 7.45 -0.07
C TRP A 252 -2.31 7.28 1.45
N TYR A 253 -3.46 6.82 1.94
CA TYR A 253 -3.65 6.42 3.34
C TYR A 253 -3.70 4.90 3.49
N ASN A 254 -3.33 4.33 4.64
CA ASN A 254 -3.36 2.87 4.86
C ASN A 254 -4.30 2.50 6.01
N MET A 255 -5.01 1.38 5.88
CA MET A 255 -6.04 0.94 6.83
C MET A 255 -5.85 -0.51 7.26
N LEU A 256 -6.14 -0.82 8.53
CA LEU A 256 -6.37 -2.20 8.97
C LEU A 256 -7.53 -2.83 8.17
N GLY A 257 -7.40 -4.13 7.86
CA GLY A 257 -8.43 -4.91 7.18
C GLY A 257 -9.80 -4.92 7.88
N TYR A 258 -10.86 -5.15 7.11
CA TYR A 258 -12.26 -5.05 7.53
C TYR A 258 -12.62 -6.03 8.66
N ALA A 259 -11.95 -7.19 8.70
CA ALA A 259 -12.12 -8.22 9.73
C ALA A 259 -10.94 -8.30 10.72
N ALA A 260 -10.01 -7.34 10.68
CA ALA A 260 -8.92 -7.25 11.64
C ALA A 260 -9.45 -7.06 13.08
N LEU A 261 -8.62 -7.42 14.06
CA LEU A 261 -8.88 -7.20 15.49
C LEU A 261 -10.26 -7.72 15.96
N ASN A 262 -10.63 -8.96 15.59
CA ASN A 262 -11.94 -9.55 15.91
C ASN A 262 -13.14 -8.70 15.44
N TYR A 263 -13.05 -8.16 14.22
CA TYR A 263 -14.00 -7.21 13.66
C TYR A 263 -14.11 -5.84 14.36
N ASP A 264 -13.19 -5.48 15.26
CA ASP A 264 -12.93 -4.07 15.63
C ASP A 264 -12.07 -3.35 14.56
N GLY A 265 -12.30 -3.69 13.28
CA GLY A 265 -11.61 -3.17 12.11
C GLY A 265 -11.90 -1.68 11.84
N CYS A 266 -10.96 -1.01 11.17
CA CYS A 266 -10.86 0.44 11.12
C CYS A 266 -12.06 1.15 10.47
N TYR A 267 -12.46 0.70 9.28
CA TYR A 267 -13.31 1.47 8.38
C TYR A 267 -14.73 0.91 8.20
N ALA A 268 -15.66 1.82 7.94
CA ALA A 268 -17.05 1.52 7.65
C ALA A 268 -17.24 1.22 6.16
N ALA A 269 -17.71 0.01 5.85
CA ALA A 269 -18.22 -0.35 4.54
C ALA A 269 -19.70 0.04 4.38
N THR A 270 -20.46 0.03 5.48
CA THR A 270 -21.89 0.40 5.51
C THR A 270 -22.20 1.48 6.54
N GLN A 271 -23.35 2.16 6.40
CA GLN A 271 -23.82 3.11 7.43
C GLN A 271 -24.11 2.40 8.77
N THR A 272 -24.43 1.09 8.77
CA THR A 272 -24.59 0.31 10.01
C THR A 272 -23.28 0.21 10.78
N ASP A 273 -22.15 0.12 10.07
CA ASP A 273 -20.80 0.06 10.64
C ASP A 273 -20.47 1.37 11.36
N VAL A 274 -20.92 2.51 10.83
CA VAL A 274 -20.83 3.82 11.49
C VAL A 274 -21.77 3.87 12.71
N ASP A 275 -23.06 3.60 12.51
CA ASP A 275 -24.10 3.85 13.51
C ASP A 275 -24.03 2.91 14.72
N ARG A 276 -23.65 1.64 14.50
CA ARG A 276 -23.60 0.60 15.55
C ARG A 276 -22.19 0.25 15.99
N HIS A 277 -21.28 0.09 15.02
CA HIS A 277 -19.91 -0.38 15.27
C HIS A 277 -18.90 0.77 15.38
N ARG A 278 -19.34 2.03 15.21
CA ARG A 278 -18.54 3.27 15.36
C ARG A 278 -17.30 3.32 14.44
N ARG A 279 -17.31 2.56 13.35
CA ARG A 279 -16.18 2.49 12.42
C ARG A 279 -16.04 3.78 11.60
N VAL A 280 -14.81 4.04 11.16
CA VAL A 280 -14.46 5.28 10.46
C VAL A 280 -15.02 5.29 9.04
N LYS A 281 -15.92 6.24 8.75
CA LYS A 281 -16.30 6.56 7.37
C LYS A 281 -15.13 7.25 6.67
N LEU A 282 -14.77 6.80 5.46
CA LEU A 282 -13.72 7.42 4.66
C LEU A 282 -14.13 8.84 4.18
N PRO A 283 -13.17 9.78 4.03
CA PRO A 283 -13.40 11.10 3.44
C PRO A 283 -13.82 11.04 1.96
N SER A 284 -14.67 11.96 1.51
CA SER A 284 -15.07 12.09 0.10
C SER A 284 -13.93 12.53 -0.82
N ASN A 285 -12.86 13.11 -0.28
CA ASN A 285 -11.64 13.50 -1.00
C ASN A 285 -10.52 12.43 -0.94
N THR A 286 -10.83 11.20 -0.50
CA THR A 286 -9.90 10.04 -0.57
C THR A 286 -9.40 9.83 -2.01
N GLN A 287 -8.09 9.61 -2.19
CA GLN A 287 -7.45 9.48 -3.51
C GLN A 287 -6.83 8.10 -3.74
N ALA A 288 -6.05 7.60 -2.79
CA ALA A 288 -5.58 6.21 -2.78
C ALA A 288 -5.73 5.65 -1.36
N ILE A 289 -6.35 4.47 -1.24
CA ILE A 289 -6.62 3.82 0.03
C ILE A 289 -6.01 2.41 0.04
N GLY A 290 -5.05 2.23 0.95
CA GLY A 290 -4.35 0.99 1.21
C GLY A 290 -5.09 0.13 2.21
N VAL A 291 -5.03 -1.20 2.03
CA VAL A 291 -5.48 -2.15 3.05
C VAL A 291 -4.50 -3.32 3.19
N ASP A 292 -4.26 -3.69 4.44
CA ASP A 292 -3.27 -4.70 4.81
C ASP A 292 -3.91 -6.10 4.90
N VAL A 293 -3.54 -6.98 3.96
CA VAL A 293 -3.98 -8.39 3.94
C VAL A 293 -2.79 -9.32 4.04
N TYR A 294 -2.22 -9.35 5.24
CA TYR A 294 -1.18 -10.30 5.59
C TYR A 294 -1.76 -11.73 5.72
N HIS A 295 -1.17 -12.68 4.99
CA HIS A 295 -1.37 -14.12 5.23
C HIS A 295 -0.16 -14.65 5.97
N TYR A 296 -0.22 -14.64 7.30
CA TYR A 296 0.85 -15.15 8.15
C TYR A 296 0.66 -16.64 8.45
N TRP A 297 1.67 -17.44 8.09
CA TRP A 297 1.72 -18.87 8.35
C TRP A 297 2.14 -19.14 9.80
N PHE A 298 1.31 -18.70 10.75
CA PHE A 298 1.54 -18.87 12.19
C PHE A 298 1.67 -20.36 12.55
N HIS A 299 2.72 -20.72 13.30
CA HIS A 299 3.00 -22.11 13.64
C HIS A 299 1.83 -22.87 14.30
N PRO A 300 1.00 -22.30 15.19
CA PRO A 300 -0.13 -23.02 15.79
C PRO A 300 -1.27 -23.33 14.82
N SER A 301 -1.53 -22.43 13.87
CA SER A 301 -2.75 -22.44 13.01
C SER A 301 -2.50 -22.95 11.59
N SER A 302 -1.23 -23.00 11.15
CA SER A 302 -0.87 -23.53 9.83
C SER A 302 -1.04 -25.05 9.79
N PRO A 303 -1.64 -25.62 8.71
CA PRO A 303 -1.92 -27.06 8.64
C PRO A 303 -0.68 -27.94 8.42
N PHE A 304 0.41 -27.35 7.92
CA PHE A 304 1.70 -27.99 7.64
C PHE A 304 2.78 -26.90 7.54
N ASP A 305 4.04 -27.31 7.49
CA ASP A 305 5.15 -26.45 7.10
C ASP A 305 5.11 -26.21 5.57
N PRO A 306 4.99 -24.97 5.08
CA PRO A 306 4.96 -24.68 3.64
C PRO A 306 6.31 -24.86 2.93
N ALA A 307 7.40 -25.10 3.66
CA ALA A 307 8.73 -25.37 3.11
C ALA A 307 9.07 -26.87 2.97
N ASP A 308 8.29 -27.76 3.59
CA ASP A 308 8.41 -29.21 3.41
C ASP A 308 8.04 -29.59 1.95
N LEU A 309 9.05 -29.97 1.16
CA LEU A 309 8.86 -30.36 -0.24
C LEU A 309 8.20 -31.74 -0.43
N SER A 310 7.97 -32.51 0.65
CA SER A 310 7.11 -33.69 0.60
C SER A 310 5.62 -33.34 0.54
N ILE A 311 5.25 -32.09 0.92
CA ILE A 311 3.90 -31.56 0.74
C ILE A 311 3.73 -31.10 -0.73
N PRO A 312 2.78 -31.69 -1.49
CA PRO A 312 2.49 -31.24 -2.85
C PRO A 312 2.17 -29.75 -2.90
N ARG A 313 2.86 -28.99 -3.77
CA ARG A 313 2.74 -27.52 -3.85
C ARG A 313 1.32 -27.03 -4.13
N GLU A 314 0.53 -27.85 -4.84
CA GLU A 314 -0.91 -27.69 -5.02
C GLU A 314 -1.71 -27.53 -3.70
N LYS A 315 -1.29 -28.18 -2.60
CA LYS A 315 -1.93 -28.05 -1.27
C LYS A 315 -1.55 -26.74 -0.60
N VAL A 316 -0.28 -26.33 -0.72
CA VAL A 316 0.22 -25.02 -0.26
C VAL A 316 -0.54 -23.90 -0.98
N ARG A 317 -0.69 -24.04 -2.31
CA ARG A 317 -1.50 -23.13 -3.13
C ARG A 317 -2.98 -23.15 -2.74
N ALA A 318 -3.60 -24.32 -2.55
CA ALA A 318 -5.01 -24.41 -2.18
C ALA A 318 -5.33 -23.75 -0.82
N HIS A 319 -4.41 -23.83 0.15
CA HIS A 319 -4.55 -23.11 1.42
C HIS A 319 -4.48 -21.58 1.21
N SER A 320 -3.56 -21.10 0.37
CA SER A 320 -3.50 -19.69 -0.03
C SER A 320 -4.74 -19.24 -0.78
N ASP A 321 -5.20 -20.02 -1.76
CA ASP A 321 -6.37 -19.70 -2.58
C ASP A 321 -7.67 -19.63 -1.74
N GLU A 322 -7.79 -20.44 -0.67
CA GLU A 322 -8.91 -20.35 0.28
C GLU A 322 -8.87 -19.05 1.12
N TRP A 323 -7.68 -18.62 1.56
CA TRP A 323 -7.53 -17.32 2.25
C TRP A 323 -7.88 -16.15 1.32
N GLN A 324 -7.40 -16.17 0.07
CA GLN A 324 -7.75 -15.11 -0.88
C GLN A 324 -9.23 -15.16 -1.28
N ARG A 325 -9.85 -16.35 -1.38
CA ARG A 325 -11.30 -16.52 -1.61
C ARG A 325 -12.13 -15.73 -0.60
N ILE A 326 -11.75 -15.72 0.69
CA ILE A 326 -12.48 -14.96 1.71
C ILE A 326 -12.06 -13.49 1.76
N ARG A 327 -10.76 -13.16 1.70
CA ARG A 327 -10.26 -11.78 1.90
C ARG A 327 -10.37 -10.86 0.68
N THR A 328 -9.89 -11.30 -0.49
CA THR A 328 -9.40 -10.42 -1.57
C THR A 328 -9.90 -10.79 -2.97
N LYS A 329 -10.57 -11.94 -3.08
CA LYS A 329 -11.25 -12.33 -4.32
C LYS A 329 -12.35 -11.32 -4.63
N TYR A 330 -12.31 -10.78 -5.84
CA TYR A 330 -13.42 -10.04 -6.43
C TYR A 330 -14.53 -11.01 -6.87
N TYR A 331 -15.78 -10.59 -6.65
CA TYR A 331 -17.01 -11.30 -7.00
C TYR A 331 -17.87 -10.34 -7.84
N PRO A 332 -17.98 -10.53 -9.17
CA PRO A 332 -18.74 -9.63 -10.05
C PRO A 332 -20.22 -9.48 -9.69
N GLU A 333 -20.80 -10.47 -9.02
CA GLU A 333 -22.16 -10.46 -8.47
C GLU A 333 -22.33 -9.54 -7.25
N GLY A 334 -21.23 -9.08 -6.65
CA GLY A 334 -21.19 -8.30 -5.42
C GLY A 334 -21.24 -9.15 -4.15
N VAL A 335 -20.51 -8.73 -3.11
CA VAL A 335 -20.69 -9.26 -1.75
C VAL A 335 -21.24 -8.16 -0.86
N ARG A 336 -22.42 -8.37 -0.28
CA ARG A 336 -22.87 -7.56 0.85
C ARG A 336 -22.03 -7.93 2.07
N VAL A 337 -21.07 -7.07 2.43
CA VAL A 337 -20.29 -7.26 3.65
C VAL A 337 -21.05 -6.79 4.89
N GLU A 338 -20.74 -7.39 6.04
CA GLU A 338 -21.25 -6.96 7.35
C GLU A 338 -20.30 -7.36 8.50
N VAL A 339 -20.47 -6.70 9.65
CA VAL A 339 -19.66 -6.94 10.85
C VAL A 339 -20.17 -8.19 11.58
N CYS A 340 -19.37 -9.25 11.58
CA CYS A 340 -19.68 -10.52 12.23
C CYS A 340 -19.15 -10.59 13.69
N THR A 341 -19.41 -11.69 14.40
CA THR A 341 -19.31 -11.73 15.88
C THR A 341 -17.98 -12.24 16.46
N ASP A 342 -17.32 -13.17 15.80
CA ASP A 342 -16.08 -13.81 16.27
C ASP A 342 -15.22 -14.21 15.06
N SER A 343 -14.01 -13.65 14.94
CA SER A 343 -13.11 -13.94 13.83
C SER A 343 -12.37 -15.27 13.98
N GLN A 344 -12.43 -15.89 15.17
CA GLN A 344 -11.82 -17.19 15.44
C GLN A 344 -12.78 -18.37 15.16
N ASP A 345 -14.10 -18.14 15.07
CA ASP A 345 -15.07 -19.17 14.66
C ASP A 345 -15.05 -19.35 13.13
N PRO A 346 -14.66 -20.53 12.58
CA PRO A 346 -14.63 -20.75 11.13
C PRO A 346 -15.99 -20.63 10.44
N LYS A 347 -17.12 -20.65 11.18
CA LYS A 347 -18.44 -20.35 10.63
C LYS A 347 -18.54 -18.91 10.09
N THR A 348 -17.73 -17.98 10.60
CA THR A 348 -17.68 -16.60 10.11
C THR A 348 -16.73 -16.43 8.93
N TRP A 349 -15.93 -17.44 8.54
CA TRP A 349 -14.95 -17.38 7.45
C TRP A 349 -15.61 -17.43 6.06
N THR A 350 -16.45 -16.42 5.82
CA THR A 350 -17.23 -16.20 4.60
C THR A 350 -16.83 -14.85 3.99
N PRO A 351 -17.02 -14.64 2.68
CA PRO A 351 -16.78 -13.34 2.06
C PRO A 351 -17.60 -12.20 2.70
N ALA A 352 -18.82 -12.47 3.19
CA ALA A 352 -19.64 -11.44 3.83
C ALA A 352 -18.98 -10.84 5.09
N CYS A 353 -18.26 -11.65 5.88
CA CYS A 353 -17.57 -11.15 7.06
C CYS A 353 -16.14 -10.62 6.75
N TRP A 354 -15.42 -11.26 5.81
CA TRP A 354 -13.96 -11.11 5.67
C TRP A 354 -13.46 -10.34 4.45
N ASN A 355 -14.32 -10.03 3.49
CA ASN A 355 -13.86 -9.58 2.18
C ASN A 355 -13.52 -8.09 2.16
N ASP A 356 -12.26 -7.77 2.48
CA ASP A 356 -11.65 -6.44 2.35
C ASP A 356 -11.95 -5.81 0.99
N THR A 357 -12.01 -6.63 -0.06
CA THR A 357 -12.29 -6.25 -1.44
C THR A 357 -13.65 -5.52 -1.58
N HIS A 358 -14.75 -6.17 -1.24
CA HIS A 358 -16.08 -5.57 -1.32
C HIS A 358 -16.34 -4.56 -0.18
N ALA A 359 -15.68 -4.74 0.96
CA ALA A 359 -15.73 -3.76 2.04
C ALA A 359 -15.12 -2.41 1.64
N LEU A 360 -13.95 -2.40 1.02
CA LEU A 360 -13.26 -1.18 0.59
C LEU A 360 -13.99 -0.50 -0.58
N MET A 361 -14.53 -1.28 -1.52
CA MET A 361 -15.43 -0.76 -2.57
C MET A 361 -16.67 -0.08 -1.97
N SER A 362 -17.31 -0.72 -0.98
CA SER A 362 -18.50 -0.18 -0.31
C SER A 362 -18.17 1.05 0.53
N ALA A 363 -17.00 1.09 1.18
CA ALA A 363 -16.52 2.25 1.93
C ALA A 363 -16.27 3.48 1.03
N ILE A 364 -15.74 3.27 -0.18
CA ILE A 364 -15.58 4.32 -1.20
C ILE A 364 -16.93 4.83 -1.70
N GLU A 365 -17.90 3.94 -1.94
CA GLU A 365 -19.26 4.33 -2.35
C GLU A 365 -19.99 5.09 -1.22
N LEU A 366 -19.91 4.61 0.02
CA LEU A 366 -20.44 5.27 1.22
C LEU A 366 -19.83 6.67 1.42
N ALA A 367 -18.54 6.84 1.15
CA ALA A 367 -17.83 8.12 1.20
C ALA A 367 -18.20 9.07 0.04
N GLY A 368 -18.70 8.55 -1.07
CA GLY A 368 -18.85 9.31 -2.32
C GLY A 368 -17.51 9.65 -2.98
N ALA A 369 -16.43 8.92 -2.64
CA ALA A 369 -15.07 9.20 -3.09
C ALA A 369 -14.83 8.64 -4.52
N THR A 370 -15.53 9.20 -5.51
CA THR A 370 -15.65 8.61 -6.88
C THR A 370 -14.34 8.40 -7.63
N ASN A 371 -13.26 9.07 -7.23
CA ASN A 371 -11.93 8.97 -7.82
C ASN A 371 -10.94 8.14 -6.97
N ALA A 372 -11.39 7.53 -5.86
CA ALA A 372 -10.52 6.79 -4.95
C ALA A 372 -10.05 5.47 -5.57
N GLU A 373 -8.74 5.24 -5.48
CA GLU A 373 -8.08 4.02 -5.90
C GLU A 373 -7.81 3.07 -4.75
N MET A 374 -7.88 1.77 -5.01
CA MET A 374 -7.69 0.73 -4.00
C MET A 374 -6.35 0.03 -4.20
N TRP A 375 -5.54 0.07 -3.15
CA TRP A 375 -4.15 -0.36 -3.11
C TRP A 375 -4.04 -1.49 -2.07
N TYR A 376 -3.35 -2.59 -2.38
CA TYR A 376 -3.23 -3.74 -1.48
C TYR A 376 -1.80 -3.89 -0.97
N ILE A 377 -1.60 -4.14 0.33
CA ILE A 377 -0.31 -4.58 0.88
C ILE A 377 -0.35 -6.08 1.18
N GLY A 378 0.72 -6.80 0.83
CA GLY A 378 0.93 -8.20 1.16
C GLY A 378 2.31 -8.47 1.73
N ALA A 379 2.40 -9.44 2.64
CA ALA A 379 3.67 -9.93 3.15
C ALA A 379 4.36 -10.82 2.10
N CYS A 380 5.65 -10.61 1.87
CA CYS A 380 6.54 -11.57 1.20
C CYS A 380 7.61 -12.09 2.17
N GLY A 381 7.18 -12.37 3.41
CA GLY A 381 8.06 -12.61 4.56
C GLY A 381 7.38 -13.27 5.74
N GLN A 382 8.06 -13.27 6.89
CA GLN A 382 7.67 -13.96 8.13
C GLN A 382 7.84 -13.06 9.35
N LEU A 383 7.09 -13.34 10.41
CA LEU A 383 7.31 -12.75 11.73
C LEU A 383 8.35 -13.58 12.49
N GLY A 384 9.44 -12.92 12.89
CA GLY A 384 10.42 -13.46 13.82
C GLY A 384 9.92 -13.39 15.28
N PRO A 385 10.63 -14.01 16.24
CA PRO A 385 10.22 -14.04 17.65
C PRO A 385 10.42 -12.68 18.35
N SER A 386 9.56 -11.71 18.07
CA SER A 386 9.57 -10.40 18.73
C SER A 386 9.16 -10.51 20.21
N LYS A 387 10.15 -10.52 21.12
CA LYS A 387 9.96 -10.36 22.59
C LYS A 387 8.93 -11.30 23.26
N GLY A 388 8.64 -12.46 22.66
CA GLY A 388 7.67 -13.44 23.16
C GLY A 388 6.45 -13.66 22.26
N ASP A 389 6.32 -12.90 21.17
CA ASP A 389 5.33 -13.15 20.11
C ASP A 389 5.61 -14.48 19.38
N ALA A 390 4.57 -15.06 18.79
CA ALA A 390 4.66 -16.32 18.05
C ALA A 390 5.25 -16.10 16.64
N SER A 391 6.31 -16.84 16.29
CA SER A 391 6.88 -16.85 14.95
C SER A 391 5.99 -17.55 13.91
N THR A 392 6.23 -17.25 12.64
CA THR A 392 5.54 -17.82 11.48
C THR A 392 6.52 -18.56 10.58
N TYR A 393 6.04 -19.55 9.83
CA TYR A 393 6.78 -20.10 8.70
C TYR A 393 7.06 -19.01 7.66
N THR A 394 8.04 -19.26 6.79
CA THR A 394 8.34 -18.41 5.63
C THR A 394 7.16 -18.37 4.67
N THR A 395 6.58 -17.20 4.41
CA THR A 395 5.41 -17.07 3.51
C THR A 395 5.77 -17.55 2.09
N PRO A 396 5.25 -18.70 1.62
CA PRO A 396 5.74 -19.34 0.42
C PRO A 396 5.32 -18.60 -0.86
N VAL A 397 6.05 -18.84 -1.94
CA VAL A 397 5.82 -18.17 -3.24
C VAL A 397 4.42 -18.42 -3.81
N GLU A 398 3.79 -19.55 -3.47
CA GLU A 398 2.39 -19.85 -3.81
C GLU A 398 1.41 -18.87 -3.15
N THR A 399 1.71 -18.33 -1.97
CA THR A 399 0.90 -17.27 -1.33
C THR A 399 0.97 -15.97 -2.13
N MET A 400 2.18 -15.59 -2.57
CA MET A 400 2.38 -14.40 -3.39
C MET A 400 1.69 -14.55 -4.76
N GLN A 401 1.85 -15.72 -5.40
CA GLN A 401 1.17 -16.06 -6.66
C GLN A 401 -0.35 -16.02 -6.51
N SER A 402 -0.90 -16.71 -5.50
CA SER A 402 -2.34 -16.76 -5.21
C SER A 402 -2.93 -15.37 -4.99
N TYR A 403 -2.22 -14.51 -4.24
CA TYR A 403 -2.66 -13.15 -3.95
C TYR A 403 -2.76 -12.32 -5.23
N TYR A 404 -1.71 -12.28 -6.06
CA TYR A 404 -1.75 -11.56 -7.33
C TYR A 404 -2.78 -12.14 -8.32
N ASP A 405 -2.87 -13.48 -8.42
CA ASP A 405 -3.80 -14.15 -9.33
C ASP A 405 -5.28 -13.88 -8.96
N HIS A 406 -5.59 -13.72 -7.66
CA HIS A 406 -6.92 -13.30 -7.18
C HIS A 406 -7.16 -11.80 -7.32
N LEU A 407 -6.18 -10.97 -6.98
CA LEU A 407 -6.31 -9.52 -7.07
C LEU A 407 -6.54 -9.08 -8.52
N LYS A 408 -5.75 -9.55 -9.49
CA LYS A 408 -5.79 -9.02 -10.87
C LYS A 408 -7.13 -9.19 -11.62
N ALA A 409 -8.11 -9.91 -11.06
CA ALA A 409 -9.48 -10.00 -11.58
C ALA A 409 -10.40 -8.86 -11.09
N GLY A 410 -9.98 -8.08 -10.09
CA GLY A 410 -10.76 -7.02 -9.44
C GLY A 410 -10.29 -5.60 -9.78
N PRO A 411 -10.86 -4.59 -9.09
CA PRO A 411 -10.64 -3.16 -9.33
C PRO A 411 -9.40 -2.54 -8.63
N TRP A 412 -8.30 -3.28 -8.48
CA TRP A 412 -7.12 -2.83 -7.71
C TRP A 412 -6.01 -2.36 -8.62
N VAL A 413 -5.45 -1.20 -8.29
CA VAL A 413 -4.46 -0.55 -9.15
C VAL A 413 -3.02 -0.75 -8.68
N ALA A 414 -2.83 -1.06 -7.40
CA ALA A 414 -1.52 -1.25 -6.80
C ALA A 414 -1.46 -2.51 -5.93
N LEU A 415 -0.33 -3.20 -6.00
CA LEU A 415 0.06 -4.29 -5.10
C LEU A 415 1.45 -4.00 -4.55
N ALA A 416 1.49 -3.72 -3.25
CA ALA A 416 2.68 -3.45 -2.47
C ALA A 416 3.18 -4.72 -1.77
N TRP A 417 4.41 -5.14 -2.09
CA TRP A 417 5.08 -6.26 -1.42
C TRP A 417 5.89 -5.76 -0.22
N TRP A 418 5.59 -6.25 0.97
CA TRP A 418 6.26 -5.83 2.19
C TRP A 418 7.59 -6.58 2.39
N THR A 419 8.68 -5.91 2.01
CA THR A 419 10.06 -6.43 1.92
C THR A 419 10.92 -6.13 3.16
N PHE A 420 10.31 -6.02 4.36
CA PHE A 420 11.08 -5.65 5.55
C PHE A 420 11.94 -6.82 6.06
N GLY A 421 13.26 -6.62 5.98
CA GLY A 421 14.23 -7.27 6.86
C GLY A 421 14.62 -6.33 8.01
N SER A 422 14.15 -6.59 9.23
CA SER A 422 14.78 -6.12 10.47
C SER A 422 15.70 -7.22 11.02
N ASP A 423 16.58 -6.93 11.98
CA ASP A 423 17.46 -7.96 12.54
C ASP A 423 16.74 -8.92 13.51
N ARG A 424 15.44 -8.72 13.80
CA ARG A 424 14.75 -9.37 14.95
C ARG A 424 13.25 -9.67 14.81
N THR A 425 12.53 -9.08 13.86
CA THR A 425 11.03 -9.05 13.92
C THR A 425 10.33 -9.41 12.63
N CYS A 426 10.90 -9.04 11.47
CA CYS A 426 10.33 -9.34 10.16
C CYS A 426 11.49 -9.65 9.21
N HIS A 427 11.32 -10.68 8.38
CA HIS A 427 12.30 -11.11 7.38
C HIS A 427 11.56 -11.44 6.08
N GLY A 428 11.98 -10.96 4.91
CA GLY A 428 11.27 -11.22 3.66
C GLY A 428 11.63 -10.36 2.45
N GLY A 429 11.37 -10.91 1.26
CA GLY A 429 11.61 -10.29 -0.03
C GLY A 429 13.08 -10.28 -0.45
N LEU A 430 13.96 -9.65 0.34
CA LEU A 430 15.39 -9.55 0.00
C LEU A 430 16.17 -10.81 0.36
N GLU A 431 15.82 -11.50 1.45
CA GLU A 431 16.50 -12.73 1.88
C GLU A 431 16.32 -13.89 0.87
N TYR A 432 15.24 -13.88 0.08
CA TYR A 432 15.07 -14.75 -1.09
C TYR A 432 16.15 -14.48 -2.15
N TYR A 433 16.39 -13.21 -2.45
CA TYR A 433 17.36 -12.81 -3.46
C TYR A 433 18.80 -13.06 -2.97
N ASP A 434 19.11 -12.61 -1.77
CA ASP A 434 20.45 -12.69 -1.18
C ASP A 434 20.81 -14.09 -0.66
N LYS A 435 19.88 -15.05 -0.74
CA LYS A 435 20.02 -16.46 -0.28
C LYS A 435 20.39 -16.55 1.20
N THR A 436 19.68 -15.78 2.00
CA THR A 436 19.86 -15.65 3.47
C THR A 436 18.58 -15.98 4.24
N LEU A 437 17.60 -16.64 3.62
CA LEU A 437 16.40 -17.12 4.30
C LEU A 437 16.74 -18.08 5.45
N MET A 438 16.00 -17.91 6.54
CA MET A 438 16.02 -18.79 7.70
C MET A 438 14.69 -19.55 7.76
N HIS A 439 14.77 -20.87 8.00
CA HIS A 439 13.66 -21.78 8.17
C HIS A 439 13.17 -21.70 9.61
N TYR A 440 11.98 -21.13 9.81
CA TYR A 440 11.33 -21.12 11.13
C TYR A 440 10.39 -22.31 11.24
N THR A 441 10.45 -23.03 12.37
CA THR A 441 9.60 -24.19 12.65
C THR A 441 9.09 -24.17 14.09
N ARG A 442 8.25 -25.15 14.46
CA ARG A 442 7.85 -25.35 15.87
C ARG A 442 9.01 -25.83 16.75
N GLN A 443 10.02 -26.45 16.15
CA GLN A 443 11.22 -26.98 16.78
C GLN A 443 12.32 -25.93 16.88
N HIS A 444 12.42 -25.08 15.86
CA HIS A 444 13.39 -23.99 15.72
C HIS A 444 12.66 -22.64 15.55
N PRO A 445 12.01 -22.13 16.63
CA PRO A 445 11.35 -20.82 16.62
C PRO A 445 12.33 -19.64 16.53
N GLU A 446 13.62 -19.87 16.78
CA GLU A 446 14.74 -18.95 16.51
C GLU A 446 15.13 -18.86 15.03
N GLY A 447 14.80 -19.90 14.24
CA GLY A 447 15.15 -20.06 12.83
C GLY A 447 16.48 -20.78 12.61
N GLU A 448 16.49 -21.77 11.71
CA GLU A 448 17.70 -22.48 11.27
C GLU A 448 18.04 -22.17 9.78
N PRO A 449 19.31 -22.22 9.33
CA PRO A 449 19.63 -21.96 7.93
C PRO A 449 19.12 -23.08 7.00
N TYR A 450 18.43 -22.72 5.92
CA TYR A 450 18.13 -23.66 4.84
C TYR A 450 19.42 -24.20 4.19
N SER A 451 19.37 -25.40 3.61
CA SER A 451 20.50 -25.93 2.81
C SER A 451 20.74 -25.06 1.54
N PRO A 452 21.95 -25.06 0.96
CA PRO A 452 22.25 -24.29 -0.25
C PRO A 452 21.30 -24.58 -1.42
N GLU A 453 20.85 -25.82 -1.55
CA GLU A 453 19.91 -26.28 -2.58
C GLU A 453 18.50 -25.70 -2.35
N MET A 454 18.04 -25.67 -1.09
CA MET A 454 16.77 -25.04 -0.72
C MET A 454 16.81 -23.53 -0.88
N LEU A 455 17.95 -22.88 -0.55
CA LEU A 455 18.15 -21.45 -0.78
C LEU A 455 18.15 -21.10 -2.28
N GLN A 456 18.75 -21.95 -3.12
CA GLN A 456 18.69 -21.81 -4.58
C GLN A 456 17.25 -21.99 -5.10
N PHE A 457 16.53 -23.01 -4.64
CA PHE A 457 15.12 -23.24 -4.99
C PHE A 457 14.24 -22.03 -4.65
N TRP A 458 14.34 -21.49 -3.42
CA TRP A 458 13.54 -20.32 -3.03
C TRP A 458 13.89 -19.07 -3.82
N HIS A 459 15.17 -18.85 -4.13
CA HIS A 459 15.63 -17.74 -4.96
C HIS A 459 15.01 -17.80 -6.36
N ASP A 460 15.14 -18.94 -7.05
CA ASP A 460 14.63 -19.11 -8.41
C ASP A 460 13.10 -19.03 -8.45
N ALA A 461 12.42 -19.66 -7.49
CA ALA A 461 10.97 -19.64 -7.40
C ALA A 461 10.42 -18.24 -7.10
N TYR A 462 11.07 -17.47 -6.22
CA TYR A 462 10.72 -16.07 -5.96
C TYR A 462 10.91 -15.20 -7.20
N LEU A 463 12.08 -15.29 -7.84
CA LEU A 463 12.37 -14.55 -9.07
C LEU A 463 11.39 -14.89 -10.20
N GLY A 464 11.09 -16.17 -10.42
CA GLY A 464 10.12 -16.61 -11.41
C GLY A 464 8.72 -16.04 -11.15
N VAL A 465 8.23 -16.12 -9.91
CA VAL A 465 6.90 -15.57 -9.54
C VAL A 465 6.84 -14.05 -9.70
N LYS A 466 7.87 -13.30 -9.27
CA LYS A 466 7.91 -11.83 -9.37
C LYS A 466 8.08 -11.37 -10.83
N LYS A 467 8.98 -11.98 -11.62
CA LYS A 467 9.14 -11.68 -13.06
C LYS A 467 7.88 -12.03 -13.87
N ARG A 468 7.17 -13.12 -13.53
CA ARG A 468 5.87 -13.47 -14.12
C ARG A 468 4.82 -12.37 -13.89
N MET A 469 4.71 -11.84 -12.67
CA MET A 469 3.79 -10.73 -12.35
C MET A 469 4.13 -9.49 -13.18
N PHE A 470 5.42 -9.12 -13.21
CA PHE A 470 5.89 -7.97 -14.00
C PHE A 470 5.61 -8.13 -15.50
N HIS A 471 5.85 -9.30 -16.07
CA HIS A 471 5.55 -9.56 -17.48
C HIS A 471 4.05 -9.50 -17.78
N ASP A 472 3.20 -10.07 -16.93
CA ASP A 472 1.74 -10.03 -17.06
C ASP A 472 1.18 -8.60 -17.00
N VAL A 473 1.76 -7.72 -16.17
CA VAL A 473 1.44 -6.28 -16.16
C VAL A 473 2.03 -5.56 -17.38
N VAL A 474 3.35 -5.56 -17.55
CA VAL A 474 4.06 -4.67 -18.49
C VAL A 474 3.89 -5.09 -19.96
N TYR A 475 3.93 -6.40 -20.23
CA TYR A 475 3.89 -6.97 -21.58
C TYR A 475 2.60 -7.77 -21.87
N GLY A 476 1.74 -7.94 -20.85
CA GLY A 476 0.33 -8.32 -20.97
C GLY A 476 -0.57 -7.09 -21.01
N GLN A 477 -0.96 -6.58 -19.84
CA GLN A 477 -1.92 -5.45 -19.70
C GLN A 477 -1.45 -4.19 -20.47
N PHE A 478 -0.18 -3.83 -20.35
CA PHE A 478 0.41 -2.62 -20.95
C PHE A 478 1.27 -2.89 -22.20
N LYS A 479 1.05 -4.03 -22.86
CA LYS A 479 1.70 -4.40 -24.14
C LYS A 479 1.62 -3.32 -25.21
N HIS A 480 0.52 -2.56 -25.24
CA HIS A 480 0.30 -1.47 -26.17
C HIS A 480 1.21 -0.25 -25.96
N LEU A 481 1.91 -0.16 -24.82
CA LEU A 481 2.90 0.87 -24.51
C LEU A 481 4.34 0.35 -24.60
N ASN A 482 4.57 -0.92 -24.26
CA ASN A 482 5.91 -1.51 -24.13
C ASN A 482 6.29 -2.48 -25.27
N GLY A 483 5.38 -2.77 -26.20
CA GLY A 483 5.56 -3.77 -27.25
C GLY A 483 5.47 -5.21 -26.73
N SER A 484 5.85 -6.17 -27.57
CA SER A 484 6.20 -7.52 -27.10
C SER A 484 7.53 -7.46 -26.35
N GLY A 485 7.50 -7.84 -25.06
CA GLY A 485 8.71 -7.89 -24.24
C GLY A 485 9.71 -8.97 -24.69
N PRO A 486 10.83 -9.13 -23.96
CA PRO A 486 11.69 -10.29 -24.12
C PRO A 486 10.89 -11.58 -23.93
N PRO A 487 11.29 -12.71 -24.55
CA PRO A 487 10.68 -14.01 -24.26
C PRO A 487 10.67 -14.26 -22.76
N SER A 488 9.55 -14.75 -22.24
CA SER A 488 9.52 -15.34 -20.90
C SER A 488 10.37 -16.62 -20.93
N ASP A 489 11.44 -16.66 -20.13
CA ASP A 489 12.12 -17.92 -19.83
C ASP A 489 11.09 -18.92 -19.25
N PRO A 490 11.10 -20.20 -19.69
CA PRO A 490 10.03 -21.17 -19.46
C PRO A 490 10.00 -21.77 -18.05
#